data_AF-A0A1N7HYZ5-F1
#
_entry.id   AF-A0A1N7HYZ5-F1
#
_cell.length_a   1.000
_cell.length_b   1.000
_cell.length_c   1.000
_cell.angle_alpha   90.00
_cell.angle_beta   90.00
_cell.angle_gamma   90.00
#
_symmetry.space_group_name_H-M   'P 1'
#
loop_
_entity.id
_entity.type
_entity.pdbx_description
1 polymer ?
#
loop_
_entity_poly.entity_id
_entity_poly.type
_entity_poly.pdbx_seq_one_letter_code
_entity_poly.pdbx_strand_id
1 'polypeptide(L)'
;MIKTILYLSFLFTFFIGCNAQEKVIANYIGYSFNSTKNSSYLSQELRFIKENRDTLKMNLKLPYDTISHNIINRGVFYNCHLKESVTYTFTLKKICASDIPEAFNSYYKTNIISDKKDCSKFTEIEKNTEYNYTGNYGKYVDINKTLYEIINISPDDGCIFQN
;
A
#
# COMPACT_ATOMS: atom_id res chain seq x y z
N MET A 1 -5.27 -50.54 -4.67
CA MET A 1 -5.57 -49.65 -3.51
C MET A 1 -4.53 -48.57 -3.25
N ILE A 2 -3.28 -48.69 -3.72
CA ILE A 2 -2.22 -47.67 -3.48
C ILE A 2 -2.25 -46.51 -4.50
N LYS A 3 -2.76 -46.74 -5.72
CA LYS A 3 -2.80 -45.73 -6.79
C LYS A 3 -3.80 -44.58 -6.55
N THR A 4 -4.81 -44.78 -5.71
CA THR A 4 -5.87 -43.77 -5.47
C THR A 4 -5.44 -42.71 -4.46
N ILE A 5 -4.53 -43.04 -3.54
CA ILE A 5 -4.06 -42.12 -2.47
C ILE A 5 -3.09 -41.06 -3.05
N LEU A 6 -2.30 -41.42 -4.06
CA LEU A 6 -1.34 -40.53 -4.72
C LEU A 6 -1.99 -39.41 -5.56
N TYR A 7 -3.24 -39.60 -6.01
CA TYR A 7 -3.97 -38.55 -6.74
C TYR A 7 -4.61 -37.52 -5.79
N LEU A 8 -4.94 -37.91 -4.55
CA LEU A 8 -5.51 -37.02 -3.55
C LEU A 8 -4.46 -36.08 -2.93
N SER A 9 -3.20 -36.50 -2.86
CA SER A 9 -2.10 -35.64 -2.40
C SER A 9 -1.64 -34.60 -3.44
N PHE A 10 -1.96 -34.80 -4.73
CA PHE A 10 -1.59 -33.84 -5.80
C PHE A 10 -2.62 -32.72 -6.00
N LEU A 11 -3.87 -32.91 -5.57
CA LEU A 11 -4.93 -31.89 -5.64
C LEU A 11 -4.92 -30.92 -4.45
N PHE A 12 -4.23 -31.26 -3.35
CA PHE A 12 -4.17 -30.40 -2.16
C PHE A 12 -3.07 -29.32 -2.23
N THR A 13 -2.09 -29.47 -3.13
CA THR A 13 -0.97 -28.52 -3.27
C THR A 13 -1.27 -27.32 -4.17
N PHE A 14 -2.41 -27.30 -4.89
CA PHE A 14 -2.78 -26.17 -5.76
C PHE A 14 -3.52 -25.02 -5.05
N PHE A 15 -3.86 -25.15 -3.76
CA PHE A 15 -4.59 -24.12 -3.01
C PHE A 15 -3.71 -23.18 -2.16
N ILE A 16 -2.39 -23.41 -2.09
CA ILE A 16 -1.51 -22.69 -1.13
C ILE A 16 -0.97 -21.36 -1.69
N GLY A 17 -1.24 -21.03 -2.96
CA GLY A 17 -0.63 -19.87 -3.64
C GLY A 17 -1.53 -18.65 -3.87
N CYS A 18 -2.81 -18.65 -3.44
CA CYS A 18 -3.66 -17.50 -3.69
C CYS A 18 -3.32 -16.37 -2.70
N ASN A 19 -2.40 -15.47 -3.11
CA ASN A 19 -2.31 -14.16 -2.49
C ASN A 19 -3.67 -13.48 -2.66
N ALA A 20 -4.50 -13.52 -1.62
CA ALA A 20 -5.86 -13.00 -1.66
C ALA A 20 -5.80 -11.50 -2.01
N GLN A 21 -6.32 -11.16 -3.19
CA GLN A 21 -6.56 -9.78 -3.57
C GLN A 21 -7.89 -9.34 -2.95
N GLU A 22 -7.88 -8.20 -2.28
CA GLU A 22 -9.05 -7.61 -1.64
C GLU A 22 -9.58 -6.48 -2.52
N LYS A 23 -10.88 -6.49 -2.82
CA LYS A 23 -11.55 -5.40 -3.52
C LYS A 23 -12.21 -4.47 -2.50
N VAL A 24 -11.95 -3.18 -2.61
CA VAL A 24 -12.51 -2.15 -1.74
C VAL A 24 -13.21 -1.09 -2.57
N ILE A 25 -14.50 -0.90 -2.32
CA ILE A 25 -15.31 0.14 -2.96
C ILE A 25 -15.59 1.23 -1.92
N ALA A 26 -15.17 2.46 -2.20
CA ALA A 26 -15.37 3.58 -1.27
C ALA A 26 -15.36 4.94 -1.99
N ASN A 27 -16.14 5.89 -1.47
CA ASN A 27 -16.21 7.26 -1.96
C ASN A 27 -15.07 8.11 -1.39
N TYR A 28 -14.29 8.77 -2.25
CA TYR A 28 -13.16 9.59 -1.82
C TYR A 28 -13.63 10.96 -1.32
N ILE A 29 -13.21 11.33 -0.09
CA ILE A 29 -13.63 12.57 0.57
C ILE A 29 -12.49 13.57 0.77
N GLY A 30 -11.27 13.25 0.34
CA GLY A 30 -10.11 14.12 0.46
C GLY A 30 -8.96 13.50 1.27
N TYR A 31 -8.00 14.33 1.67
CA TYR A 31 -6.80 13.88 2.35
C TYR A 31 -6.32 14.85 3.43
N SER A 32 -5.43 14.37 4.29
CA SER A 32 -4.69 15.19 5.25
C SER A 32 -3.25 14.69 5.37
N PHE A 33 -2.33 15.56 5.80
CA PHE A 33 -0.96 15.17 6.08
C PHE A 33 -0.74 15.00 7.57
N ASN A 34 -0.03 13.93 7.94
CA ASN A 34 0.43 13.67 9.29
C ASN A 34 1.94 13.44 9.28
N SER A 35 2.61 13.76 10.39
CA SER A 35 4.00 13.38 10.59
C SER A 35 4.15 11.86 10.68
N THR A 36 5.34 11.37 10.35
CA THR A 36 5.71 9.97 10.51
C THR A 36 6.79 9.81 11.59
N LYS A 37 7.26 8.58 11.80
CA LYS A 37 8.41 8.25 12.67
C LYS A 37 9.77 8.44 11.99
N ASN A 38 9.77 9.15 10.85
CA ASN A 38 10.95 9.58 10.11
C ASN A 38 10.69 10.98 9.56
N SER A 39 11.48 11.95 9.99
CA SER A 39 11.37 13.35 9.57
C SER A 39 11.44 13.56 8.05
N SER A 40 12.08 12.64 7.33
CA SER A 40 12.20 12.68 5.88
C SER A 40 10.99 12.07 5.14
N TYR A 41 9.90 11.79 5.88
CA TYR A 41 8.63 11.29 5.36
C TYR A 41 7.40 11.96 5.98
N LEU A 42 6.39 12.19 5.16
CA LEU A 42 5.03 12.53 5.58
C LEU A 42 4.05 11.42 5.23
N SER A 43 2.99 11.28 6.03
CA SER A 43 1.88 10.38 5.75
C SER A 43 0.74 11.19 5.14
N GLN A 44 0.45 10.97 3.86
CA GLN A 44 -0.80 11.43 3.25
C GLN A 44 -1.91 10.43 3.61
N GLU A 45 -2.74 10.77 4.59
CA GLU A 45 -3.93 10.00 4.96
C GLU A 45 -5.06 10.31 3.98
N LEU A 46 -5.29 9.41 3.02
CA LEU A 46 -6.43 9.43 2.11
C LEU A 46 -7.66 8.90 2.84
N ARG A 47 -8.76 9.66 2.77
CA ARG A 47 -9.99 9.35 3.47
C ARG A 47 -11.09 8.96 2.50
N PHE A 48 -11.82 7.91 2.85
CA PHE A 48 -12.95 7.44 2.07
C PHE A 48 -14.11 7.04 2.97
N ILE A 49 -15.32 7.06 2.42
CA ILE A 49 -16.54 6.55 3.05
C ILE A 49 -17.00 5.31 2.29
N LYS A 50 -17.14 4.18 3.00
CA LYS A 50 -17.69 2.94 2.45
C LYS A 50 -19.22 3.01 2.36
N GLU A 51 -19.83 2.08 1.62
CA GLU A 51 -21.29 1.98 1.50
C GLU A 51 -22.01 1.86 2.86
N ASN A 52 -21.39 1.16 3.81
CA ASN A 52 -21.90 1.00 5.18
C ASN A 52 -21.65 2.23 6.08
N ARG A 53 -21.18 3.35 5.53
CA ARG A 53 -20.79 4.60 6.20
C ARG A 53 -19.55 4.52 7.10
N ASP A 54 -18.83 3.40 7.10
CA ASP A 54 -17.54 3.33 7.78
C ASP A 54 -16.51 4.20 7.06
N THR A 55 -15.64 4.84 7.83
CA THR A 55 -14.50 5.56 7.29
C THR A 55 -13.36 4.59 7.00
N LEU A 56 -12.84 4.64 5.78
CA LEU A 56 -11.62 3.98 5.39
C LEU A 56 -10.50 5.02 5.32
N LYS A 57 -9.36 4.71 5.94
CA LYS A 57 -8.15 5.52 5.91
C LYS A 57 -7.05 4.71 5.26
N MET A 58 -6.54 5.20 4.13
CA MET A 58 -5.35 4.65 3.49
C MET A 58 -4.22 5.64 3.64
N ASN A 59 -3.08 5.20 4.17
CA ASN A 59 -1.92 6.05 4.34
C ASN A 59 -0.93 5.81 3.20
N LEU A 60 -0.55 6.88 2.52
CA LEU A 60 0.55 6.90 1.57
C LEU A 60 1.75 7.60 2.21
N LYS A 61 2.87 6.90 2.37
CA LYS A 61 4.10 7.47 2.92
C LYS A 61 4.89 8.14 1.81
N LEU A 62 5.00 9.46 1.86
CA LEU A 62 5.62 10.30 0.85
C LEU A 62 6.97 10.84 1.32
N PRO A 63 8.01 10.81 0.46
CA PRO A 63 9.25 11.52 0.69
C PRO A 63 9.01 13.00 0.98
N TYR A 64 9.68 13.51 2.00
CA TYR A 64 9.66 14.91 2.38
C TYR A 64 11.08 15.43 2.57
N ASP A 65 11.46 16.44 1.80
CA ASP A 65 12.72 17.15 1.99
C ASP A 65 12.54 18.20 3.08
N THR A 66 13.15 17.96 4.24
CA THR A 66 13.07 18.85 5.40
C THR A 66 13.80 20.18 5.21
N ILE A 67 14.74 20.28 4.27
CA ILE A 67 15.49 21.52 3.98
C ILE A 67 14.66 22.41 3.06
N SER A 68 14.17 21.86 1.94
CA SER A 68 13.41 22.63 0.96
C SER A 68 11.90 22.66 1.21
N HIS A 69 11.42 21.91 2.21
CA HIS A 69 10.01 21.74 2.58
C HIS A 69 9.15 21.22 1.42
N ASN A 70 9.74 20.39 0.57
CA ASN A 70 9.08 19.83 -0.62
C ASN A 70 8.64 18.39 -0.39
N ILE A 71 7.41 18.08 -0.83
CA ILE A 71 6.85 16.72 -0.84
C ILE A 71 7.00 16.17 -2.26
N ILE A 72 7.65 15.01 -2.42
CA ILE A 72 7.59 14.29 -3.69
C ILE A 72 6.27 13.51 -3.72
N ASN A 73 5.23 14.10 -4.32
CA ASN A 73 3.97 13.42 -4.58
C ASN A 73 3.79 13.12 -6.06
N ARG A 74 3.91 11.85 -6.45
CA ARG A 74 3.68 11.37 -7.82
C ARG A 74 2.31 10.69 -7.97
N GLY A 75 1.33 11.10 -7.16
CA GLY A 75 0.01 10.48 -7.10
C GLY A 75 -0.01 9.08 -6.51
N VAL A 76 -1.23 8.54 -6.39
CA VAL A 76 -1.49 7.15 -5.98
C VAL A 76 -1.35 6.25 -7.21
N PHE A 77 -0.91 5.00 -7.07
CA PHE A 77 -0.93 3.99 -8.13
C PHE A 77 -0.54 4.50 -9.54
N TYR A 78 0.75 4.81 -9.76
CA TYR A 78 1.25 5.37 -11.02
C TYR A 78 0.54 6.67 -11.44
N ASN A 79 0.62 7.69 -10.58
CA ASN A 79 0.18 9.06 -10.88
C ASN A 79 -1.34 9.24 -11.06
N CYS A 80 -2.14 8.41 -10.39
CA CYS A 80 -3.56 8.68 -10.20
C CYS A 80 -3.77 9.81 -9.19
N HIS A 81 -4.51 10.83 -9.64
CA HIS A 81 -5.02 11.89 -8.79
C HIS A 81 -6.51 11.67 -8.52
N LEU A 82 -6.83 11.36 -7.26
CA LEU A 82 -8.21 11.10 -6.83
C LEU A 82 -9.03 12.39 -6.84
N LYS A 83 -10.28 12.30 -7.30
CA LYS A 83 -11.25 13.40 -7.33
C LYS A 83 -12.26 13.21 -6.20
N GLU A 84 -12.50 14.25 -5.42
CA GLU A 84 -13.48 14.20 -4.33
C GLU A 84 -14.88 13.84 -4.86
N SER A 85 -15.68 13.21 -4.00
CA SER A 85 -17.02 12.71 -4.30
C SER A 85 -17.09 11.59 -5.35
N VAL A 86 -15.95 11.09 -5.87
CA VAL A 86 -15.91 9.94 -6.76
C VAL A 86 -15.80 8.63 -5.97
N THR A 87 -16.60 7.64 -6.35
CA THR A 87 -16.50 6.28 -5.83
C THR A 87 -15.43 5.50 -6.59
N TYR A 88 -14.44 5.03 -5.85
CA TYR A 88 -13.34 4.24 -6.37
C TYR A 88 -13.46 2.78 -5.95
N THR A 89 -13.10 1.87 -6.86
CA THR A 89 -12.82 0.47 -6.60
C THR A 89 -11.31 0.27 -6.63
N PHE A 90 -10.73 -0.08 -5.50
CA PHE A 90 -9.33 -0.47 -5.38
C PHE A 90 -9.23 -2.00 -5.35
N THR A 91 -8.32 -2.56 -6.13
CA THR A 91 -7.85 -3.94 -5.95
C THR A 91 -6.53 -3.87 -5.19
N LEU A 92 -6.52 -4.40 -3.97
CA LEU A 92 -5.38 -4.39 -3.06
C LEU A 92 -4.81 -5.79 -2.90
N LYS A 93 -3.49 -5.89 -2.83
CA LYS A 93 -2.78 -7.14 -2.51
C LYS A 93 -1.98 -6.92 -1.24
N LYS A 94 -2.17 -7.75 -0.22
CA LYS A 94 -1.27 -7.76 0.95
C LYS A 94 0.13 -8.12 0.51
N ILE A 95 1.11 -7.36 0.98
CA ILE A 95 2.53 -7.60 0.68
C ILE A 95 3.35 -7.51 1.96
N CYS A 96 4.49 -8.20 1.98
CA CYS A 96 5.51 -7.97 2.99
C CYS A 96 6.34 -6.73 2.62
N ALA A 97 6.96 -6.06 3.58
CA ALA A 97 7.94 -5.00 3.26
C ALA A 97 9.15 -5.54 2.48
N SER A 98 9.47 -6.83 2.59
CA SER A 98 10.49 -7.50 1.76
C SER A 98 10.17 -7.42 0.27
N ASP A 99 8.89 -7.38 -0.10
CA ASP A 99 8.43 -7.41 -1.50
C ASP A 99 8.59 -6.06 -2.21
N ILE A 100 8.79 -4.99 -1.44
CA ILE A 100 9.13 -3.67 -1.99
C ILE A 100 10.60 -3.71 -2.45
N PRO A 101 10.93 -3.28 -3.69
CA PRO A 101 12.32 -3.21 -4.14
C PRO A 101 13.20 -2.38 -3.20
N GLU A 102 14.35 -2.92 -2.80
CA GLU A 102 15.28 -2.25 -1.89
C GLU A 102 15.84 -0.95 -2.46
N ALA A 103 16.05 -0.91 -3.78
CA ALA A 103 16.44 0.29 -4.51
C ALA A 103 15.50 1.46 -4.24
N PHE A 104 14.23 1.18 -3.93
CA PHE A 104 13.29 2.25 -3.65
C PHE A 104 13.57 2.91 -2.30
N ASN A 105 14.21 2.28 -1.32
CA ASN A 105 14.49 2.92 -0.04
C ASN A 105 13.21 3.55 0.61
N SER A 106 12.12 2.79 0.62
CA SER A 106 10.80 3.27 1.07
C SER A 106 10.69 3.37 2.60
N TYR A 107 9.71 4.14 3.09
CA TYR A 107 9.42 4.24 4.52
C TYR A 107 9.21 2.84 5.14
N TYR A 108 8.47 1.99 4.43
CA TYR A 108 8.16 0.63 4.89
C TYR A 108 9.39 -0.28 4.97
N LYS A 109 10.49 0.01 4.26
CA LYS A 109 11.76 -0.73 4.42
C LYS A 109 12.53 -0.31 5.67
N THR A 110 12.40 0.97 6.04
CA THR A 110 13.28 1.61 7.03
C THR A 110 12.65 1.69 8.41
N ASN A 111 11.35 1.98 8.46
CA ASN A 111 10.66 2.44 9.65
C ASN A 111 9.63 1.44 10.19
N ILE A 112 9.69 0.17 9.79
CA ILE A 112 8.77 -0.84 10.30
C ILE A 112 9.47 -2.10 10.75
N ILE A 113 8.81 -2.82 11.67
CA ILE A 113 9.09 -4.20 12.01
C ILE A 113 7.85 -5.02 11.63
N SER A 114 7.98 -5.93 10.66
CA SER A 114 6.88 -6.83 10.26
C SER A 114 6.53 -7.82 11.37
N ASP A 115 5.25 -8.16 11.47
CA ASP A 115 4.77 -9.22 12.35
C ASP A 115 5.25 -10.59 11.84
N LYS A 116 5.56 -11.50 12.77
CA LYS A 116 6.12 -12.82 12.43
C LYS A 116 5.10 -13.78 11.83
N LYS A 117 3.81 -13.61 12.13
CA LYS A 117 2.72 -14.48 11.63
C LYS A 117 2.12 -13.92 10.35
N ASP A 118 2.08 -12.61 10.21
CA ASP A 118 1.57 -11.92 9.02
C ASP A 118 2.50 -10.76 8.66
N CYS A 119 3.42 -11.01 7.73
CA CYS A 119 4.46 -10.04 7.34
C CYS A 119 3.91 -8.71 6.80
N SER A 120 2.65 -8.69 6.37
CA SER A 120 1.97 -7.49 5.87
C SER A 120 1.57 -6.56 7.03
N LYS A 121 1.38 -7.11 8.23
CA LYS A 121 1.18 -6.32 9.45
C LYS A 121 2.50 -5.86 10.00
N PHE A 122 2.52 -4.68 10.60
CA PHE A 122 3.75 -4.11 11.12
C PHE A 122 3.54 -3.19 12.32
N THR A 123 4.65 -2.90 13.00
CA THR A 123 4.75 -1.80 13.96
C THR A 123 5.76 -0.78 13.44
N GLU A 124 5.43 0.50 13.53
CA GLU A 124 6.34 1.57 13.14
C GLU A 124 7.42 1.81 14.21
N ILE A 125 8.63 2.13 13.77
CA ILE A 125 9.78 2.48 14.62
C ILE A 125 10.33 3.85 14.26
N GLU A 126 10.81 4.57 15.27
CA GLU A 126 11.52 5.84 15.11
C GLU A 126 12.90 5.58 14.51
N LYS A 127 13.12 6.04 13.28
CA LYS A 127 14.40 5.94 12.59
C LYS A 127 14.47 7.02 11.52
N ASN A 128 15.18 8.10 11.84
CA ASN A 128 15.44 9.16 10.87
C ASN A 128 16.50 8.71 9.86
N THR A 129 16.28 9.04 8.59
CA THR A 129 17.24 8.82 7.52
C THR A 129 17.42 10.08 6.69
N GLU A 130 18.56 10.20 6.03
CA GLU A 130 18.76 11.24 5.02
C GLU A 130 17.78 11.09 3.87
N TYR A 131 17.58 12.18 3.13
CA TYR A 131 16.73 12.22 1.96
C TYR A 131 17.46 11.63 0.75
N ASN A 132 17.13 10.39 0.38
CA ASN A 132 17.77 9.64 -0.72
C ASN A 132 16.78 8.67 -1.40
N TYR A 133 15.55 9.14 -1.58
CA TYR A 133 14.43 8.34 -2.06
C TYR A 133 14.42 8.21 -3.58
N THR A 134 14.29 6.98 -4.08
CA THR A 134 14.21 6.69 -5.51
C THR A 134 13.02 5.78 -5.83
N GLY A 135 12.39 5.94 -6.98
CA GLY A 135 11.29 5.06 -7.42
C GLY A 135 9.87 5.57 -7.10
N ASN A 136 8.89 4.70 -7.34
CA ASN A 136 7.46 5.03 -7.33
C ASN A 136 6.76 4.39 -6.12
N TYR A 137 6.53 5.18 -5.08
CA TYR A 137 5.91 4.72 -3.83
C TYR A 137 4.38 4.80 -3.83
N GLY A 138 3.80 5.55 -4.77
CA GLY A 138 2.36 5.84 -4.85
C GLY A 138 1.45 4.61 -4.82
N LYS A 139 1.97 3.43 -5.19
CA LYS A 139 1.23 2.17 -5.20
C LYS A 139 1.26 1.41 -3.87
N TYR A 140 2.10 1.78 -2.92
CA TYR A 140 2.19 1.12 -1.61
C TYR A 140 1.47 1.98 -0.56
N VAL A 141 0.49 1.38 0.09
CA VAL A 141 -0.32 2.05 1.11
C VAL A 141 -0.48 1.15 2.32
N ASP A 142 -0.70 1.75 3.49
CA ASP A 142 -1.12 1.01 4.66
C ASP A 142 -2.54 1.36 5.09
N ILE A 143 -3.26 0.33 5.56
CA ILE A 143 -4.60 0.43 6.13
C ILE A 143 -4.54 -0.28 7.47
N ASN A 144 -4.75 0.46 8.56
CA ASN A 144 -4.70 -0.07 9.93
C ASN A 144 -3.42 -0.90 10.20
N LYS A 145 -2.24 -0.35 9.88
CA LYS A 145 -0.92 -0.99 10.05
C LYS A 145 -0.76 -2.32 9.30
N THR A 146 -1.51 -2.50 8.22
CA THR A 146 -1.36 -3.60 7.27
C THR A 146 -0.96 -3.01 5.93
N LEU A 147 0.11 -3.52 5.33
CA LEU A 147 0.70 -3.04 4.09
C LEU A 147 0.07 -3.70 2.86
N TYR A 148 -0.28 -2.87 1.88
CA TYR A 148 -0.86 -3.29 0.62
C TYR A 148 -0.14 -2.66 -0.56
N GLU A 149 -0.08 -3.41 -1.65
CA GLU A 149 0.13 -2.90 -3.00
C GLU A 149 -1.23 -2.69 -3.67
N ILE A 150 -1.46 -1.50 -4.21
CA ILE A 150 -2.56 -1.25 -5.12
C ILE A 150 -2.21 -1.91 -6.45
N ILE A 151 -3.06 -2.84 -6.88
CA ILE A 151 -2.93 -3.57 -8.15
C ILE A 151 -3.77 -2.93 -9.24
N ASN A 152 -4.89 -2.31 -8.86
CA ASN A 152 -5.75 -1.60 -9.79
C ASN A 152 -6.59 -0.54 -9.06
N ILE A 153 -7.02 0.47 -9.81
CA ILE A 153 -7.98 1.49 -9.38
C ILE A 153 -9.00 1.71 -10.51
N SER A 154 -10.27 1.93 -10.16
CA SER A 154 -11.32 2.31 -11.10
C SER A 154 -12.29 3.29 -10.44
N PRO A 155 -12.76 4.36 -11.10
CA PRO A 155 -12.33 4.80 -12.43
C PRO A 155 -10.87 5.25 -12.44
N ASP A 156 -10.21 5.13 -13.59
CA ASP A 156 -8.81 5.46 -13.81
C ASP A 156 -8.62 6.76 -14.63
N ASP A 157 -9.69 7.53 -14.83
CA ASP A 157 -9.70 8.80 -15.60
C ASP A 157 -8.69 9.86 -15.13
N GLY A 158 -8.12 9.69 -13.93
CA GLY A 158 -7.10 10.57 -13.36
C GLY A 158 -5.70 9.97 -13.31
N CYS A 159 -5.49 8.79 -13.93
CA CYS A 159 -4.26 8.01 -13.88
C CYS A 159 -3.41 8.18 -15.14
N ILE A 160 -2.09 8.29 -14.97
CA ILE A 160 -1.15 8.30 -16.09
C ILE A 160 -0.19 7.12 -15.93
N PHE A 161 -0.54 6.01 -16.58
CA PHE A 161 0.31 4.84 -16.63
C PHE A 161 1.47 5.09 -17.61
N GLN A 162 2.67 5.30 -17.08
CA GLN A 162 3.88 5.31 -17.90
C GLN A 162 4.19 3.86 -18.28
N ASN A 163 4.11 3.57 -19.58
CA ASN A 163 4.53 2.30 -20.18
C ASN A 163 6.04 2.12 -20.10
#